data_AF-H0SEG5-F1
#
_entry.id   AF-H0SEG5-F1
#
_cell.length_a   1.000
_cell.length_b   1.000
_cell.length_c   1.000
_cell.angle_alpha   90.00
_cell.angle_beta   90.00
_cell.angle_gamma   90.00
#
_symmetry.space_group_name_H-M   'P 1'
#
loop_
_entity.id
_entity.type
_entity.pdbx_description
1 polymer ?
#
loop_
_entity_poly.entity_id
_entity_poly.type
_entity_poly.pdbx_seq_one_letter_code
_entity_poly.pdbx_strand_id
1 'polypeptide(L)' 'MTISVAGLRDAGFDPDRPALFIGLGVVPYLGRAAIGTTLRYIASVPESVVVFDYSGPLESYPPE' A
#
# COMPACT_ATOMS: atom_id res chain seq x y z
N MET A 1 6.73 9.95 1.80
CA MET A 1 7.27 8.66 1.32
C MET A 1 6.29 8.09 0.30
N THR A 2 6.71 7.95 -0.95
CA THR A 2 5.85 7.46 -2.05
C THR A 2 6.34 6.07 -2.43
N ILE A 3 5.42 5.11 -2.58
CA ILE A 3 5.76 3.77 -3.09
C ILE A 3 6.08 3.91 -4.59
N SER A 4 7.33 3.64 -4.97
CA SER A 4 7.79 3.78 -6.35
C SER A 4 7.48 2.53 -7.16
N VAL A 5 6.57 2.67 -8.13
CA VAL A 5 6.20 1.61 -9.08
C VAL A 5 7.39 1.20 -9.97
N ALA A 6 8.26 2.16 -10.31
CA ALA A 6 9.43 1.89 -11.13
C ALA A 6 10.40 0.91 -10.44
N GLY A 7 10.63 1.09 -9.13
CA GLY A 7 11.49 0.19 -8.37
C GLY A 7 10.96 -1.24 -8.27
N LEU A 8 9.64 -1.43 -8.32
CA LEU A 8 9.03 -2.75 -8.30
C LEU A 8 9.29 -3.50 -9.62
N ARG A 9 9.15 -2.80 -10.76
CA ARG A 9 9.46 -3.36 -12.09
C ARG A 9 10.94 -3.68 -12.26
N ASP A 10 11.83 -2.81 -11.80
CA ASP A 10 13.28 -3.05 -11.82
C ASP A 10 13.67 -4.28 -10.98
N ALA A 11 12.91 -4.57 -9.93
CA ALA A 11 13.06 -5.77 -9.12
C ALA A 11 12.46 -7.05 -9.76
N GLY A 12 11.91 -6.95 -10.98
CA GLY A 12 11.37 -8.09 -11.73
C GLY A 12 9.88 -8.37 -11.49
N PHE A 13 9.14 -7.42 -10.92
CA PHE A 13 7.69 -7.55 -10.79
C PHE A 13 6.99 -7.45 -12.14
N ASP A 14 6.11 -8.42 -12.41
CA ASP A 14 5.26 -8.46 -13.58
C ASP A 14 3.85 -7.93 -13.24
N PRO A 15 3.47 -6.73 -13.70
CA PRO A 15 2.18 -6.12 -13.40
C PRO A 15 1.01 -6.74 -14.16
N ASP A 16 1.26 -7.60 -15.15
CA ASP A 16 0.21 -8.26 -15.94
C ASP A 16 -0.23 -9.58 -15.31
N ARG A 17 0.30 -9.92 -14.13
CA ARG A 17 -0.01 -11.14 -13.38
C ARG A 17 -0.69 -10.84 -12.04
N PRO A 18 -1.48 -11.78 -11.50
CA PRO A 18 -2.06 -11.65 -10.16
C PRO A 18 -0.99 -11.42 -9.10
N ALA A 19 -1.25 -10.47 -8.19
CA ALA A 19 -0.29 -10.06 -7.17
C ALA A 19 -0.96 -9.81 -5.81
N LEU A 20 -0.25 -10.17 -4.74
CA LEU A 20 -0.61 -9.86 -3.36
C LEU A 20 0.24 -8.71 -2.84
N PHE A 21 -0.41 -7.62 -2.44
CA PHE A 21 0.21 -6.45 -1.83
C PHE A 21 -0.07 -6.44 -0.32
N ILE A 22 0.97 -6.43 0.52
CA ILE A 22 0.83 -6.40 1.98
C ILE A 22 1.45 -5.12 2.52
N GLY A 23 0.63 -4.25 3.10
CA GLY A 23 1.05 -3.00 3.74
C GLY A 23 1.04 -3.14 5.26
N LEU A 24 2.19 -3.50 5.83
CA LEU A 24 2.32 -3.73 7.27
C LEU A 24 2.72 -2.45 8.01
N GLY A 25 1.83 -1.93 8.88
CA GLY A 25 2.10 -0.82 9.80
C GLY A 25 2.47 0.55 9.18
N VAL A 26 2.51 0.68 7.85
CA VAL A 26 3.00 1.89 7.17
C VAL A 26 1.91 2.95 6.93
N VAL A 27 0.63 2.54 6.95
CA VAL A 27 -0.52 3.40 6.65
C VAL A 27 -0.55 4.72 7.44
N PRO A 28 -0.30 4.77 8.77
CA PRO A 28 -0.34 6.02 9.52
C PRO A 28 0.74 7.04 9.11
N TYR A 29 1.81 6.61 8.45
CA TYR A 29 2.91 7.48 8.00
C TYR A 29 2.71 8.01 6.57
N LEU A 30 1.68 7.55 5.87
CA LEU A 30 1.42 7.94 4.49
C LEU A 30 0.43 9.11 4.44
N GLY A 31 0.79 10.14 3.68
CA GLY A 31 -0.17 11.19 3.32
C GLY A 31 -1.30 10.62 2.45
N ARG A 32 -2.49 11.23 2.53
CA ARG A 32 -3.68 10.82 1.73
C ARG A 32 -3.40 10.64 0.24
N ALA A 33 -2.58 11.52 -0.35
CA ALA A 33 -2.18 11.42 -1.75
C ALA A 33 -1.34 10.17 -2.06
N ALA A 34 -0.44 9.78 -1.14
CA ALA A 34 0.39 8.58 -1.28
C ALA A 34 -0.47 7.31 -1.16
N ILE A 35 -1.40 7.28 -0.22
CA ILE A 35 -2.38 6.19 -0.07
C ILE A 35 -3.19 6.04 -1.36
N GLY A 36 -3.81 7.14 -1.83
CA GLY A 36 -4.66 7.11 -3.01
C GLY A 36 -3.92 6.77 -4.31
N THR A 37 -2.64 7.13 -4.43
CA THR A 37 -1.81 6.76 -5.59
C THR A 37 -1.45 5.28 -5.56
N THR A 38 -1.09 4.76 -4.39
CA THR A 38 -0.77 3.34 -4.19
C THR A 38 -1.98 2.46 -4.50
N LEU A 39 -3.16 2.80 -3.95
CA LEU A 39 -4.38 2.03 -4.19
C LEU A 39 -4.81 2.03 -5.66
N ARG A 40 -4.68 3.18 -6.36
CA ARG A 40 -4.94 3.26 -7.81
C ARG A 40 -4.01 2.37 -8.61
N TYR A 41 -2.74 2.28 -8.21
CA TYR A 41 -1.80 1.38 -8.87
C TYR A 41 -2.17 -0.09 -8.64
N ILE A 42 -2.45 -0.50 -7.40
CA ILE A 42 -2.87 -1.87 -7.08
C ILE A 42 -4.12 -2.25 -7.88
N ALA A 43 -5.12 -1.37 -7.94
CA ALA A 43 -6.36 -1.60 -8.69
C ALA A 43 -6.14 -1.76 -10.21
N SER A 44 -4.99 -1.32 -10.76
CA SER A 44 -4.64 -1.54 -12.16
C SER A 44 -4.07 -2.93 -12.45
N VAL A 45 -3.70 -3.69 -11.41
CA VAL A 45 -3.16 -5.05 -11.55
C VAL A 45 -4.31 -6.06 -11.56
N PRO A 46 -4.38 -6.95 -12.57
CA PRO A 46 -5.44 -7.94 -12.68
C PRO A 46 -5.43 -8.91 -11.51
N GLU A 47 -6.61 -9.26 -10.98
CA GLU A 47 -6.80 -10.21 -9.87
C GLU A 47 -5.93 -9.91 -8.63
N SER A 48 -5.64 -8.63 -8.40
CA SER A 48 -4.84 -8.20 -7.26
C SER A 48 -5.59 -8.30 -5.95
N VAL A 49 -4.85 -8.67 -4.91
CA VAL A 49 -5.32 -8.68 -3.52
C VAL A 49 -4.46 -7.74 -2.71
N VAL A 50 -5.08 -6.96 -1.83
CA VAL A 50 -4.37 -6.07 -0.93
C VAL A 50 -4.78 -6.29 0.51
N VAL A 51 -3.77 -6.37 1.39
CA VAL A 51 -3.92 -6.52 2.83
C VAL A 51 -3.29 -5.31 3.49
N PHE A 52 -4.05 -4.64 4.37
CA PHE A 52 -3.59 -3.51 5.15
C PHE A 52 -3.81 -3.77 6.63
N ASP A 53 -2.85 -3.34 7.44
CA ASP A 53 -3.11 -3.16 8.86
C ASP A 53 -4.04 -1.97 9.06
N TYR A 54 -5.18 -2.23 9.68
CA TYR A 54 -6.04 -1.18 10.20
C TYR A 54 -5.66 -0.90 11.65
N SER A 55 -4.80 0.09 11.86
CA SER A 55 -4.69 0.74 13.17
C SER A 55 -5.88 1.68 13.31
N GLY A 56 -6.64 1.58 14.40
CA GLY A 56 -7.66 2.57 14.74
C GLY A 56 -7.07 3.99 14.83
N PRO A 57 -7.91 5.02 14.98
CA PRO A 57 -7.45 6.40 15.17
C PRO A 57 -6.36 6.45 16.24
N LEU A 58 -5.32 7.28 16.05
CA LEU A 58 -4.29 7.46 17.08
C LEU A 58 -4.92 7.89 18.41
N GLU A 59 -6.00 8.69 18.34
CA GLU A 59 -6.78 9.11 19.52
C GLU A 59 -7.46 7.96 20.27
N SER A 60 -7.57 6.77 19.67
CA SER A 60 -8.12 5.57 20.30
C SER A 60 -7.07 4.77 21.08
N TYR A 61 -5.79 5.11 20.96
CA TYR A 61 -4.74 4.50 21.76
C TYR A 61 -4.65 5.21 23.13
N PRO A 62 -4.53 4.47 24.25
CA PRO A 62 -4.37 5.08 25.56
C PRO A 62 -3.10 5.96 25.59
N PRO A 63 -3.12 7.11 26.28
CA PRO A 63 -1.92 7.91 26.48
C PRO A 63 -0.89 7.08 27.25
N GLU A 64 0.36 7.12 26.78
CA GLU A 64 1.53 6.54 27.44
C GLU A 64 1.96 7.32 28.70
#